data_AF-A0A524CP93-F1
#
_entry.id   AF-A0A524CP93-F1
#
_cell.length_a   1.000
_cell.length_b   1.000
_cell.length_c   1.000
_cell.angle_alpha   90.00
_cell.angle_beta   90.00
_cell.angle_gamma   90.00
#
_symmetry.space_group_name_H-M   'P 1'
#
loop_
_entity.id
_entity.type
_entity.pdbx_description
1 polymer ?
#
loop_
_entity_poly.entity_id
_entity_poly.type
_entity_poly.pdbx_seq_one_letter_code
_entity_poly.pdbx_strand_id
1 'polypeptide(L)' 'MCVDRCPFDAITLKDNKAKVDPDKCYGCGVCSITCPAEAIKLHREERNELFKNPAVLQNTIYRDNRESN' A
#
# COMPACT_ATOMS: atom_id res chain seq x y z
N MET A 1 -3.38 9.14 13.86
CA MET A 1 -3.67 7.69 13.81
C MET A 1 -3.99 7.26 12.37
N CYS A 2 -3.39 6.14 11.92
CA CYS A 2 -2.94 5.76 10.56
C CYS A 2 -1.54 6.30 10.21
N VAL A 3 -1.33 7.63 10.25
CA VAL A 3 0.00 8.27 10.11
C VAL A 3 1.00 7.66 11.10
N ASP A 4 0.70 7.70 12.40
CA ASP A 4 1.58 7.20 13.47
C ASP A 4 1.78 5.68 13.47
N ARG A 5 0.94 4.94 12.75
CA ARG A 5 1.00 3.47 12.71
C ARG A 5 1.74 2.95 11.48
N CYS A 6 2.09 3.82 10.54
CA CYS A 6 2.85 3.44 9.38
C CYS A 6 4.34 3.40 9.74
N PRO A 7 5.00 2.23 9.77
CA PRO A 7 6.43 2.16 10.09
C PRO A 7 7.33 2.66 8.94
N PHE A 8 6.73 3.04 7.81
CA PHE A 8 7.42 3.44 6.59
C PHE A 8 7.20 4.91 6.23
N ASP A 9 6.54 5.68 7.10
CA ASP A 9 6.17 7.08 6.85
C ASP A 9 5.44 7.29 5.49
N ALA A 10 4.64 6.30 5.10
CA ALA A 10 3.94 6.28 3.83
C ALA A 10 2.57 6.96 3.88
N ILE A 11 2.18 7.59 4.99
CA ILE A 11 0.84 8.17 5.13
C ILE A 11 0.95 9.61 5.59
N THR A 12 0.26 10.51 4.89
CA THR A 12 0.12 11.93 5.25
C THR A 12 -1.35 12.26 5.50
N LEU A 13 -1.62 13.28 6.31
CA LEU A 13 -2.97 13.77 6.57
C LEU A 13 -3.09 15.21 6.06
N LYS A 14 -4.04 15.45 5.14
CA LYS A 14 -4.36 16.78 4.63
C LYS A 14 -5.87 16.94 4.56
N ASP A 15 -6.40 18.03 5.11
CA ASP A 15 -7.84 18.33 5.11
C ASP A 15 -8.70 17.18 5.68
N ASN A 16 -8.24 16.56 6.76
CA ASN A 16 -8.83 15.36 7.38
C ASN A 16 -8.91 14.12 6.46
N LYS A 17 -8.20 14.11 5.34
CA LYS A 17 -8.07 12.96 4.44
C LYS A 17 -6.68 12.37 4.52
N ALA A 18 -6.62 11.07 4.76
CA ALA A 18 -5.37 10.32 4.71
C ALA A 18 -4.99 10.09 3.24
N LYS A 19 -3.73 10.35 2.90
CA LYS A 19 -3.14 10.05 1.60
C LYS A 19 -1.97 9.11 1.78
N VAL A 20 -2.02 7.97 1.09
CA VAL A 20 -0.94 6.98 1.06
C VAL A 20 0.02 7.33 -0.06
N ASP A 21 1.31 7.33 0.25
CA ASP A 21 2.41 7.36 -0.72
C ASP A 21 2.72 5.91 -1.14
N PRO A 22 2.33 5.49 -2.36
CA PRO A 22 2.52 4.12 -2.81
C PRO A 22 4.00 3.75 -2.96
N ASP A 23 4.90 4.73 -3.10
CA ASP A 23 6.31 4.47 -3.27
C ASP A 23 6.99 4.04 -1.97
N LYS A 24 6.37 4.37 -0.83
CA LYS A 24 6.81 4.01 0.52
C LYS A 24 5.93 2.93 1.16
N CYS A 25 4.77 2.65 0.58
CA CYS A 25 3.82 1.69 1.15
C CYS A 25 4.19 0.25 0.76
N TYR A 26 4.68 -0.53 1.72
CA TYR A 26 4.98 -1.95 1.53
C TYR A 26 3.80 -2.90 1.75
N GLY A 27 2.58 -2.37 1.90
CA GLY A 27 1.37 -3.21 1.98
C GLY A 27 1.21 -4.02 3.27
N CYS A 28 1.79 -3.59 4.40
CA CYS A 28 1.69 -4.31 5.68
C CYS A 28 0.26 -4.39 6.29
N GLY A 29 -0.66 -3.54 5.84
CA GLY A 29 -2.08 -3.58 6.23
C GLY A 29 -2.43 -2.97 7.60
N VAL A 30 -1.45 -2.61 8.44
CA VAL A 30 -1.70 -2.08 9.81
C VAL A 30 -2.62 -0.86 9.81
N CYS A 31 -2.45 0.06 8.86
CA CYS A 31 -3.30 1.25 8.76
C CYS A 31 -4.77 0.91 8.42
N SER A 32 -5.01 -0.11 7.60
CA SER A 32 -6.34 -0.54 7.19
C SER A 32 -7.09 -1.22 8.35
N ILE A 33 -6.45 -2.21 8.97
CA ILE A 33 -7.06 -3.02 10.06
C ILE A 33 -7.43 -2.16 11.27
N THR A 34 -6.65 -1.11 11.51
CA THR A 34 -6.78 -0.31 12.72
C THR A 34 -7.53 1.01 12.52
N CYS A 35 -8.06 1.26 11.30
CA CYS A 35 -8.82 2.46 10.99
C CYS A 35 -10.30 2.27 11.42
N PRO A 36 -10.79 3.01 12.43
CA PRO A 36 -12.17 2.85 12.91
C PRO A 36 -13.21 3.33 11.89
N ALA A 37 -12.81 4.21 10.98
CA ALA A 37 -13.67 4.73 9.92
C ALA A 37 -13.63 3.86 8.64
N GLU A 38 -12.83 2.79 8.62
CA GLU A 38 -12.61 1.93 7.45
C GLU A 38 -12.21 2.72 6.18
N ALA A 39 -11.59 3.90 6.36
CA ALA A 39 -11.28 4.84 5.29
C ALA A 39 -10.09 4.41 4.42
N ILE A 40 -9.31 3.42 4.87
CA ILE A 40 -8.16 2.86 4.16
C ILE A 40 -8.38 1.37 3.96
N LYS A 41 -8.26 0.89 2.72
CA LYS A 41 -8.38 -0.52 2.36
C LYS A 41 -7.07 -1.01 1.76
N LEU A 42 -6.67 -2.23 2.14
CA LEU A 42 -5.58 -2.94 1.48
C LEU A 42 -6.17 -3.89 0.44
N HIS A 43 -5.84 -3.65 -0.83
CA HIS A 43 -6.24 -4.53 -1.92
C HIS A 43 -5.13 -5.55 -2.17
N ARG A 44 -5.52 -6.83 -2.21
CA ARG A 44 -4.63 -7.92 -2.59
C ARG A 44 -4.90 -8.27 -4.05
N GLU A 45 -3.91 -8.06 -4.90
CA GLU A 45 -3.95 -8.54 -6.27
C GLU A 45 -3.55 -10.02 -6.30
N GLU A 46 -4.42 -10.88 -6.85
CA GLU A 46 -4.09 -12.28 -7.09
C GLU A 46 -3.18 -12.39 -8.30
N ARG A 47 -2.03 -13.04 -8.14
CA ARG A 47 -1.11 -13.27 -9.24
C ARG A 47 -0.85 -14.75 -9.40
N ASN A 48 -1.28 -15.27 -10.55
CA ASN A 48 -1.20 -16.69 -10.89
C ASN A 48 0.11 -17.07 -11.60
N GLU A 49 0.96 -16.09 -11.89
CA GLU A 49 2.25 -16.32 -12.56
C GLU A 49 3.43 -16.14 -11.61
N LEU A 50 4.38 -17.08 -11.69
CA LEU A 50 5.68 -16.98 -11.02
C LEU A 50 6.62 -16.07 -11.83
N PHE A 51 7.22 -15.10 -11.14
CA PHE A 51 8.16 -14.18 -11.76
C PHE A 51 9.44 -14.91 -12.13
N LYS A 52 9.90 -14.73 -13.37
CA LYS A 52 11.09 -15.41 -13.91
C LYS A 52 12.37 -15.11 -13.12
N ASN A 53 12.45 -13.94 -12.47
CA ASN A 53 13.51 -13.57 -11.55
C ASN A 53 13.09 -12.40 -10.64
N PRO A 54 13.86 -12.08 -9.58
CA PRO A 54 13.56 -10.98 -8.66
C PRO A 54 13.53 -9.58 -9.29
N ALA A 55 14.28 -9.34 -10.37
CA ALA A 55 14.27 -8.04 -11.04
C ALA A 55 12.93 -7.78 -11.76
N VAL A 56 12.32 -8.83 -12.33
CA VAL A 56 10.97 -8.75 -12.91
C VAL A 56 9.93 -8.61 -11.78
N LEU A 57 10.10 -9.32 -10.66
CA LEU A 57 9.21 -9.22 -9.50
C LEU A 57 9.06 -7.77 -9.02
N GLN A 58 10.18 -7.08 -8.79
CA GLN A 58 10.16 -5.70 -8.28
C GLN A 58 9.49 -4.75 -9.28
N ASN A 59 9.83 -4.82 -10.56
CA ASN A 59 9.30 -3.90 -11.56
C ASN A 59 7.82 -4.14 -11.86
N THR A 60 7.35 -5.38 -11.83
CA THR A 60 5.94 -5.72 -12.09
C THR A 60 5.08 -5.46 -10.85
N ILE A 61 5.45 -5.93 -9.65
CA ILE A 61 4.71 -5.61 -8.41
C ILE A 61 4.55 -4.11 -8.23
N TYR A 62 5.66 -3.38 -8.35
CA TYR A 62 5.68 -1.96 -8.00
C TYR A 62 4.96 -1.07 -9.01
N ARG A 63 4.81 -1.53 -10.26
CA ARG A 63 4.02 -0.83 -11.28
C ARG A 63 2.55 -1.20 -11.20
N ASP A 64 2.22 -2.48 -11.10
CA ASP A 64 0.84 -2.95 -11.10
C ASP A 64 0.08 -2.44 -9.87
N ASN A 65 0.71 -2.45 -8.70
CA ASN A 65 0.13 -1.91 -7.47
C ASN A 65 -0.11 -0.37 -7.54
N ARG A 66 0.50 0.34 -8.51
CA ARG A 66 0.29 1.79 -8.73
C ARG A 66 -0.77 2.10 -9.77
N GLU A 67 -1.10 1.18 -10.69
CA GLU A 67 -2.13 1.39 -11.72
C GLU A 67 -3.54 0.97 -11.26
N SER A 68 -3.65 0.15 -10.20
CA SER A 68 -4.94 -0.30 -9.63
C SER A 68 -5.61 0.67 -8.63
N ASN A 69 -5.09 1.90 -8.42
CA ASN A 69 -5.64 2.86 -7.45
C ASN A 69 -5.95 4.25 -8.02
#